data_AF-A0A1J4LTV1-F1
#
_entry.id   AF-A0A1J4LTV1-F1
#
_cell.length_a   1.000
_cell.length_b   1.000
_cell.length_c   1.000
_cell.angle_alpha   90.00
_cell.angle_beta   90.00
_cell.angle_gamma   90.00
#
_symmetry.space_group_name_H-M   'P 1'
#
loop_
_entity.id
_entity.type
_entity.pdbx_description
1 polymer ?
#
loop_
_entity_poly.entity_id
_entity_poly.type
_entity_poly.pdbx_seq_one_letter_code
_entity_poly.pdbx_strand_id
1 'polypeptide(L)'
;MTRNTATDSGSETEKRTPEEMDLEELREEIQTIDREIVELIAQRTYVADTIAAVKDEKDLPTTDEKQEEQVMDRAGRNAEQFDVDANLVKAIFRLLIELNKVEQRENR
;
A
#
# COMPACT_ATOMS: atom_id res chain seq x y z
N MET A 1 49.17 1.13 22.12
CA MET A 1 49.30 0.08 21.09
C MET A 1 48.44 -1.07 21.60
N THR A 2 47.33 -1.49 20.99
CA THR A 2 47.11 -1.74 19.57
C THR A 2 45.62 -1.58 19.28
N ARG A 3 45.35 -0.92 18.15
CA ARG A 3 44.07 -0.74 17.48
C ARG A 3 43.52 -2.11 17.07
N ASN A 4 42.24 -2.40 17.27
CA ASN A 4 41.48 -3.13 16.26
C ASN A 4 39.97 -2.87 16.38
N THR A 5 39.55 -1.91 15.58
CA THR A 5 38.20 -1.76 15.05
C THR A 5 37.86 -2.97 14.19
N ALA A 6 36.84 -3.73 14.55
CA ALA A 6 36.13 -4.65 13.66
C ALA A 6 34.67 -4.18 13.68
N THR A 7 34.37 -3.23 12.80
CA THR A 7 33.51 -3.47 11.64
C THR A 7 32.06 -3.59 12.10
N ASP A 8 31.48 -2.42 12.31
CA ASP A 8 30.07 -2.15 12.16
C ASP A 8 29.60 -2.74 10.83
N SER A 9 28.94 -3.90 10.86
CA SER A 9 28.26 -4.45 9.70
C SER A 9 26.89 -3.79 9.55
N GLY A 10 26.88 -2.46 9.54
CA GLY A 10 25.76 -1.66 9.10
C GLY A 10 25.71 -1.75 7.57
N SER A 11 24.83 -2.63 7.08
CA SER A 11 24.24 -2.64 5.74
C SER A 11 24.69 -1.48 4.83
N GLU A 12 25.66 -1.72 3.94
CA GLU A 12 26.06 -0.82 2.85
C GLU A 12 24.93 -0.57 1.82
N THR A 13 23.75 -1.17 2.01
CA THR A 13 22.53 -0.91 1.26
C THR A 13 21.83 0.41 1.65
N GLU A 14 22.54 1.36 2.28
CA GLU A 14 22.08 2.74 2.38
C GLU A 14 22.10 3.41 0.99
N LYS A 15 20.97 3.23 0.28
CA LYS A 15 20.37 4.14 -0.70
C LYS A 15 21.34 4.75 -1.73
N ARG A 16 21.76 3.93 -2.70
CA ARG A 16 22.06 4.45 -4.03
C ARG A 16 20.82 5.14 -4.58
N THR A 17 20.99 6.29 -5.22
CA THR A 17 19.85 6.94 -5.88
C THR A 17 19.50 6.17 -7.15
N PRO A 18 18.23 6.20 -7.60
CA PRO A 18 17.87 5.56 -8.88
C PRO A 18 18.68 6.05 -10.09
N GLU A 19 19.27 7.25 -10.00
CA GLU A 19 20.12 7.85 -11.03
C GLU A 19 21.48 7.15 -11.18
N GLU A 20 21.91 6.37 -10.19
CA GLU A 20 23.19 5.65 -10.15
C GLU A 20 23.06 4.16 -10.53
N MET A 21 21.83 3.68 -10.69
CA MET A 21 21.52 2.29 -10.98
C MET A 21 21.56 2.00 -12.48
N ASP A 22 22.00 0.79 -12.84
CA ASP A 22 21.83 0.30 -14.20
C ASP A 22 20.39 -0.19 -14.47
N LEU A 23 20.12 -0.57 -15.73
CA LEU A 23 18.78 -1.01 -16.14
C LEU A 23 18.32 -2.29 -15.44
N GLU A 24 19.24 -3.20 -15.11
CA GLU A 24 18.90 -4.45 -14.42
C GLU A 24 18.54 -4.16 -12.96
N GLU A 25 19.34 -3.33 -12.30
CA GLU A 25 19.11 -2.89 -10.92
C GLU A 25 17.79 -2.11 -10.78
N LEU A 26 17.48 -1.21 -11.72
CA LEU A 26 16.19 -0.49 -11.74
C LEU A 26 14.99 -1.44 -11.91
N ARG A 27 15.15 -2.54 -12.66
CA ARG A 27 14.09 -3.54 -12.83
C ARG A 27 13.92 -4.40 -11.58
N GLU A 28 14.98 -4.68 -10.85
CA GLU A 28 14.91 -5.35 -9.55
C GLU A 28 14.23 -4.46 -8.50
N GLU A 29 14.51 -3.16 -8.53
CA GLU A 29 13.84 -2.18 -7.66
C GLU A 29 12.32 -2.13 -7.95
N ILE A 30 11.91 -2.09 -9.22
CA ILE A 30 10.48 -2.16 -9.58
C ILE A 30 9.84 -3.46 -9.10
N GLN A 31 10.50 -4.61 -9.27
CA GLN A 31 9.98 -5.89 -8.78
C GLN A 31 9.79 -5.91 -7.26
N THR A 32 10.71 -5.27 -6.53
CA THR A 32 10.60 -5.10 -5.09
C THR A 32 9.38 -4.25 -4.73
N ILE A 33 9.22 -3.10 -5.39
CA ILE A 33 8.06 -2.21 -5.20
C ILE A 33 6.75 -2.94 -5.53
N ASP A 34 6.69 -3.70 -6.63
CA ASP A 34 5.51 -4.45 -7.04
C ASP A 34 5.11 -5.48 -5.96
N ARG A 35 6.10 -6.18 -5.40
CA ARG A 35 5.85 -7.11 -4.29
C ARG A 35 5.32 -6.38 -3.06
N GLU A 36 5.92 -5.25 -2.69
CA GLU A 36 5.47 -4.44 -1.56
C GLU A 36 4.04 -3.90 -1.77
N ILE A 37 3.69 -3.50 -2.99
CA ILE A 37 2.32 -3.08 -3.34
C ILE A 37 1.34 -4.24 -3.08
N VAL A 38 1.66 -5.46 -3.51
CA VAL A 38 0.80 -6.63 -3.26
C VAL A 38 0.68 -6.93 -1.76
N GLU A 39 1.78 -6.85 -1.00
CA GLU A 39 1.75 -7.03 0.45
C GLU A 39 0.87 -5.97 1.14
N LEU A 40 0.96 -4.71 0.74
CA LEU A 40 0.12 -3.61 1.25
C LEU A 40 -1.36 -3.79 0.89
N ILE A 41 -1.66 -4.27 -0.32
CA ILE A 41 -3.04 -4.59 -0.73
C ILE A 41 -3.61 -5.69 0.18
N ALA A 42 -2.87 -6.78 0.41
CA ALA A 42 -3.30 -7.87 1.28
C ALA A 42 -3.54 -7.38 2.72
N GLN A 43 -2.64 -6.57 3.27
CA GLN A 43 -2.82 -5.96 4.60
C GLN A 43 -4.07 -5.08 4.66
N ARG A 44 -4.31 -4.26 3.63
CA ARG A 44 -5.49 -3.40 3.55
C ARG A 44 -6.79 -4.21 3.48
N THR A 45 -6.81 -5.30 2.72
CA THR A 45 -7.96 -6.21 2.61
C THR A 45 -8.28 -6.85 3.96
N TYR A 46 -7.27 -7.39 4.65
CA TYR A 46 -7.44 -7.98 5.99
C TYR A 46 -8.07 -7.01 7.01
N VAL A 47 -7.63 -5.74 7.01
CA VAL A 47 -8.21 -4.71 7.88
C VAL A 47 -9.67 -4.42 7.49
N ALA A 48 -9.98 -4.38 6.19
CA ALA A 48 -11.34 -4.17 5.71
C ALA A 48 -12.28 -5.32 6.09
N ASP A 49 -11.81 -6.57 6.04
CA ASP A 49 -12.56 -7.75 6.48
C ASP A 49 -12.83 -7.69 7.98
N THR A 50 -11.83 -7.30 8.76
CA THR A 50 -11.98 -7.10 10.21
C THR A 50 -13.03 -6.03 10.51
N ILE A 51 -13.06 -4.93 9.74
CA ILE A 51 -14.11 -3.90 9.86
C ILE A 51 -15.49 -4.47 9.51
N ALA A 52 -15.58 -5.32 8.49
CA ALA A 52 -16.84 -5.96 8.11
C ALA A 52 -17.39 -6.85 9.24
N ALA A 53 -16.54 -7.66 9.87
CA ALA A 53 -16.91 -8.48 11.02
C ALA A 53 -17.43 -7.62 12.19
N VAL A 54 -16.74 -6.52 12.51
CA VAL A 54 -17.19 -5.57 13.55
C VAL A 54 -18.52 -4.91 13.21
N LYS A 55 -18.79 -4.65 11.92
CA LYS A 55 -20.08 -4.10 11.47
C LYS A 55 -21.18 -5.14 11.63
N ASP A 56 -20.93 -6.39 11.27
CA ASP A 56 -21.88 -7.50 11.41
C ASP A 56 -22.25 -7.74 12.89
N GLU A 57 -21.26 -7.81 13.77
CA GLU A 57 -21.46 -7.92 15.23
C GLU A 57 -22.31 -6.79 15.83
N LYS A 58 -22.38 -5.63 15.16
CA LYS A 58 -23.09 -4.43 15.59
C LYS A 58 -24.35 -4.14 14.80
N ASP A 59 -24.79 -5.06 13.93
CA ASP A 59 -25.92 -4.87 13.02
C ASP A 59 -25.82 -3.59 12.17
N LEU A 60 -24.59 -3.21 11.78
CA LEU A 60 -24.33 -2.03 10.96
C LEU A 60 -24.32 -2.37 9.46
N PRO A 61 -24.78 -1.46 8.58
CA PRO A 61 -24.69 -1.66 7.14
C PRO A 61 -23.25 -1.85 6.66
N THR A 62 -23.04 -2.82 5.78
CA THR A 62 -21.74 -3.06 5.16
C THR A 62 -21.32 -1.92 4.24
N THR A 63 -22.27 -1.41 3.44
CA THR A 63 -22.05 -0.24 2.57
C THR A 63 -22.03 1.05 3.40
N ASP A 64 -21.00 1.85 3.22
CA ASP A 64 -20.84 3.16 3.84
C ASP A 64 -20.29 4.15 2.81
N GLU A 65 -21.21 4.78 2.07
CA GLU A 65 -20.87 5.71 0.98
C GLU A 65 -20.02 6.89 1.46
N LYS A 66 -20.25 7.35 2.69
CA LYS A 66 -19.48 8.44 3.29
C LYS A 66 -18.03 8.01 3.53
N GLN A 67 -17.82 6.77 3.99
CA GLN A 67 -16.47 6.23 4.13
C GLN A 67 -15.79 6.05 2.77
N GLU A 68 -16.51 5.64 1.73
CA GLU A 68 -15.97 5.53 0.36
C GLU A 68 -15.53 6.89 -0.18
N GLU A 69 -16.35 7.94 -0.02
CA GLU A 69 -15.99 9.31 -0.39
C GLU A 69 -14.70 9.76 0.33
N GLN A 70 -14.61 9.53 1.64
CA GLN A 70 -13.41 9.88 2.41
C GLN A 70 -12.16 9.11 1.97
N VAL A 71 -12.30 7.85 1.55
CA VAL A 71 -11.18 7.07 0.97
C VAL A 71 -10.72 7.73 -0.33
N MET A 72 -11.65 8.16 -1.18
CA MET A 72 -11.36 8.80 -2.46
C MET A 72 -10.73 10.20 -2.30
N ASP A 73 -11.15 10.95 -1.28
CA ASP A 73 -10.55 12.24 -0.93
C ASP A 73 -9.11 12.09 -0.44
N ARG A 74 -8.85 11.08 0.39
CA ARG A 74 -7.48 10.75 0.81
C ARG A 74 -6.62 10.32 -0.37
N ALA A 75 -7.15 9.50 -1.28
CA ALA A 75 -6.45 9.09 -2.49
C ALA A 75 -6.07 10.28 -3.38
N GLY A 76 -6.98 11.25 -3.55
CA GLY A 76 -6.71 12.49 -4.29
C GLY A 76 -5.60 13.33 -3.66
N ARG A 77 -5.68 13.59 -2.35
CA ARG A 77 -4.67 14.38 -1.63
C ARG A 77 -3.29 13.72 -1.66
N ASN A 78 -3.23 12.39 -1.52
CA ASN A 78 -1.96 11.67 -1.62
C ASN A 78 -1.39 11.76 -3.04
N ALA A 79 -2.22 11.66 -4.07
CA ALA A 79 -1.76 11.79 -5.45
C ALA A 79 -1.12 13.16 -5.71
N GLU A 80 -1.76 14.23 -5.24
CA GLU A 80 -1.20 15.60 -5.31
C GLU A 80 0.13 15.71 -4.54
N GLN A 81 0.22 15.11 -3.35
CA GLN A 81 1.44 15.14 -2.53
C GLN A 81 2.63 14.45 -3.22
N PHE A 82 2.38 13.37 -3.96
CA PHE A 82 3.42 12.60 -4.65
C PHE A 82 3.57 12.98 -6.13
N ASP A 83 2.93 14.07 -6.58
CA ASP A 83 2.97 14.59 -7.94
C ASP A 83 2.59 13.54 -9.01
N VAL A 84 1.55 12.74 -8.72
CA VAL A 84 0.99 11.74 -9.63
C VAL A 84 -0.46 12.08 -10.00
N ASP A 85 -0.93 11.57 -11.15
CA ASP A 85 -2.28 11.86 -11.63
C ASP A 85 -3.35 11.37 -10.65
N ALA A 86 -4.12 12.32 -10.10
CA ALA A 86 -5.15 12.04 -9.11
C ALA A 86 -6.28 11.14 -9.64
N ASN A 87 -6.61 11.19 -10.94
CA ASN A 87 -7.63 10.34 -11.52
C ASN A 87 -7.16 8.88 -11.61
N LEU A 88 -5.88 8.65 -11.97
CA LEU A 88 -5.29 7.31 -11.98
C LEU A 88 -5.21 6.70 -10.58
N VAL A 89 -4.73 7.45 -9.59
CA VAL A 89 -4.69 6.99 -8.20
C VAL A 89 -6.11 6.68 -7.70
N LYS A 90 -7.07 7.58 -7.95
CA LYS A 90 -8.49 7.34 -7.62
C LYS A 90 -9.04 6.10 -8.32
N ALA A 91 -8.65 5.80 -9.56
CA ALA A 91 -9.07 4.58 -10.24
C ALA A 91 -8.57 3.32 -9.54
N ILE A 92 -7.31 3.28 -9.10
CA ILE A 92 -6.75 2.18 -8.30
C ILE A 92 -7.54 2.02 -6.99
N PHE A 93 -7.81 3.12 -6.29
CA PHE A 93 -8.57 3.06 -5.04
C PHE A 93 -10.01 2.58 -5.22
N ARG A 94 -10.66 2.87 -6.36
CA ARG A 94 -11.97 2.26 -6.69
C ARG A 94 -11.86 0.75 -6.78
N LEU A 95 -10.84 0.22 -7.47
CA LEU A 95 -10.61 -1.23 -7.54
C LEU A 95 -10.41 -1.84 -6.15
N LEU A 96 -9.66 -1.17 -5.27
CA LEU A 96 -9.44 -1.63 -3.89
C LEU A 96 -10.69 -1.58 -3.00
N ILE A 97 -11.63 -0.68 -3.28
CA ILE A 97 -12.94 -0.66 -2.61
C ILE A 97 -13.80 -1.81 -3.14
N GLU A 98 -13.84 -1.99 -4.46
CA GLU A 98 -14.65 -3.04 -5.09
C GLU A 98 -14.17 -4.45 -4.71
N LEU A 99 -12.85 -4.68 -4.64
CA LEU A 99 -12.27 -5.94 -4.15
C LEU A 99 -12.86 -6.33 -2.79
N ASN A 100 -12.88 -5.40 -1.84
CA ASN A 100 -13.40 -5.66 -0.50
C ASN A 100 -14.92 -5.84 -0.48
N LYS A 101 -15.67 -5.19 -1.38
CA LYS A 101 -17.12 -5.39 -1.50
C LYS A 101 -17.48 -6.77 -2.03
N VAL A 102 -16.68 -7.31 -2.95
CA VAL A 102 -16.87 -8.67 -3.50
C VAL A 102 -16.63 -9.71 -2.40
N GLU A 103 -15.49 -9.62 -1.70
CA GLU A 103 -15.16 -10.52 -0.58
C GLU A 103 -16.25 -10.51 0.51
N GLN A 104 -16.79 -9.34 0.85
CA GLN A 104 -17.88 -9.22 1.82
C GLN A 104 -19.21 -9.83 1.35
N ARG A 105 -19.45 -9.94 0.03
CA ARG A 105 -20.65 -10.59 -0.51
C ARG A 105 -20.50 -12.11 -0.55
N GLU A 106 -19.30 -12.61 -0.76
CA GLU A 106 -19.01 -14.05 -0.83
C GLU A 106 -18.92 -14.71 0.54
N ASN A 107 -18.51 -13.95 1.57
CA ASN A 107 -18.39 -14.43 2.95
C ASN A 107 -19.68 -14.26 3.80
N ARG A 108 -20.82 -13.99 3.17
CA ARG A 108 -22.17 -13.94 3.78
C ARG A 108 -22.97 -15.19 3.46
#